data_AF-A0A8X6I7D9-F1
#
_entry.id   AF-A0A8X6I7D9-F1
#
_cell.length_a   1.000
_cell.length_b   1.000
_cell.length_c   1.000
_cell.angle_alpha   90.00
_cell.angle_beta   90.00
_cell.angle_gamma   90.00
#
_symmetry.space_group_name_H-M   'P 1'
#
loop_
_entity.id
_entity.type
_entity.pdbx_description
1 polymer ?
#
loop_
_entity_poly.entity_id
_entity_poly.type
_entity_poly.pdbx_seq_one_letter_code
_entity_poly.pdbx_strand_id
1 'polypeptide(L)'
;MYKVNFPAYLEEVSTEAKILEELGYEIPTFVKNVILQEKSFYKQRNEIKFLLEELSDNVSDLKEEEFSTLRIPIKNVCSVLDLGVNHIYWESTGVPEYLRKSKQAIDIFRNLIHQVKNIVLEINSKIKSLSKCDLFQFVEIKDSVPTCEAFFEAARMITEKKTEIMVNIYISIVPLLKKVEAISCKTFTGKAEEMRDYYYACERKILQSLKTMMISNLEYFRDEILENYIYPYVEMAFKSEEELITSSMLRIKLIFINFLTSALESTRKLVRWLDGTCIESQPFIYTEQKAQMEFSYYLDLSIHPQIKKLALGIISSFFTYVDKQNSQ
;
A
#
# COMPACT_ATOMS: atom_id res chain seq x y z
N MET A 1 19.56 20.81 -3.17
CA MET A 1 19.41 21.25 -1.78
C MET A 1 19.68 22.74 -1.74
N TYR A 2 18.73 23.56 -1.30
CA TYR A 2 18.88 25.02 -1.29
C TYR A 2 19.75 25.44 -0.09
N LYS A 3 20.59 26.47 -0.27
CA LYS A 3 21.39 27.07 0.80
C LYS A 3 21.25 28.59 0.72
N VAL A 4 21.15 29.23 1.88
CA VAL A 4 21.12 30.69 1.94
C VAL A 4 22.49 31.23 1.50
N ASN A 5 22.48 32.00 0.41
CA ASN A 5 23.67 32.68 -0.11
C ASN A 5 23.70 34.12 0.42
N PHE A 6 24.16 34.28 1.68
CA PHE A 6 24.34 35.60 2.28
C PHE A 6 25.83 35.92 2.36
N PRO A 7 26.30 37.07 1.86
CA PRO A 7 27.72 37.39 1.86
C PRO A 7 28.26 37.62 3.27
N ALA A 8 29.34 36.90 3.65
CA ALA A 8 29.98 37.04 4.96
C ALA A 8 30.62 38.43 5.17
N TYR A 9 31.08 39.07 4.09
CA TYR A 9 31.70 40.40 4.16
C TYR A 9 30.75 41.50 4.64
N LEU A 10 29.42 41.32 4.55
CA LEU A 10 28.47 42.33 5.02
C LEU A 10 28.52 42.50 6.56
N GLU A 11 28.86 41.43 7.28
CA GLU A 11 29.02 41.44 8.73
C GLU A 11 30.32 42.15 9.14
N GLU A 12 31.40 41.87 8.41
CA GLU A 12 32.70 42.54 8.57
C GLU A 12 32.60 44.04 8.27
N VAL A 13 32.00 44.41 7.14
CA VAL A 13 31.82 45.81 6.71
C VAL A 13 30.91 46.58 7.67
N SER A 14 29.85 45.96 8.18
CA SER A 14 28.97 46.59 9.18
C SER A 14 29.70 46.83 10.50
N THR A 15 30.53 45.88 10.94
CA THR A 15 31.31 45.99 12.18
C THR A 15 32.40 47.06 12.06
N GLU A 16 33.14 47.06 10.95
CA GLU A 16 34.18 48.06 10.66
C GLU A 16 33.59 49.47 10.54
N ALA A 17 32.46 49.62 9.85
CA ALA A 17 31.81 50.91 9.70
C ALA A 17 31.32 51.50 11.03
N LYS A 18 30.79 50.68 11.96
CA LYS A 18 30.41 51.15 13.31
C LYS A 18 31.63 51.66 14.09
N ILE A 19 32.75 50.94 14.02
CA ILE A 19 34.01 51.34 14.67
C ILE A 19 34.52 52.67 14.08
N LEU A 20 34.45 52.85 12.76
CA LEU A 20 34.83 54.10 12.10
C LEU A 20 33.92 55.27 12.50
N GLU A 21 32.62 55.03 12.71
CA GLU A 21 31.69 56.05 13.23
C GLU A 21 32.06 56.47 14.65
N GLU A 22 32.35 55.51 15.53
CA GLU A 22 32.74 55.76 16.92
C GLU A 22 34.07 56.52 17.03
N LEU A 23 34.98 56.30 16.09
CA LEU A 23 36.26 57.01 15.98
C LEU A 23 36.13 58.41 15.34
N GLY A 24 34.93 58.82 14.92
CA GLY A 24 34.64 60.15 14.40
C GLY A 24 34.90 60.35 12.91
N TYR A 25 35.07 59.28 12.13
CA TYR A 25 35.27 59.36 10.68
C TYR A 25 33.93 59.46 9.92
N GLU A 26 33.91 60.17 8.79
CA GLU A 26 32.75 60.21 7.90
C GLU A 26 32.64 58.93 7.06
N ILE A 27 31.50 58.25 7.19
CA ILE A 27 31.20 57.01 6.46
C ILE A 27 30.28 57.32 5.28
N PRO A 28 30.51 56.71 4.09
CA PRO A 28 29.61 56.85 2.95
C PRO A 28 28.15 56.53 3.27
N THR A 29 27.22 57.29 2.70
CA THR A 29 25.77 57.20 2.97
C THR A 29 25.19 55.81 2.70
N PHE A 30 25.71 55.10 1.69
CA PHE A 30 25.34 53.72 1.39
C PHE A 30 25.64 52.77 2.56
N VAL A 31 26.81 52.89 3.18
CA VAL A 31 27.24 52.03 4.30
C VAL A 31 26.39 52.33 5.55
N LYS A 32 26.05 53.61 5.79
CA LYS A 32 25.10 53.98 6.86
C LYS A 32 23.73 53.31 6.69
N ASN A 33 23.22 53.24 5.47
CA ASN A 33 21.96 52.54 5.18
C ASN A 33 22.06 51.03 5.42
N VAL A 34 23.20 50.41 5.09
CA VAL A 34 23.45 48.98 5.37
C VAL A 34 23.49 48.71 6.88
N ILE A 35 24.16 49.55 7.68
CA ILE A 35 24.18 49.45 9.14
C ILE A 35 22.77 49.57 9.74
N LEU A 36 21.96 50.50 9.23
CA LEU A 36 20.57 50.68 9.70
C LEU A 36 19.68 49.47 9.40
N GLN A 37 19.89 48.80 8.27
CA GLN A 37 19.08 47.64 7.84
C GLN A 37 19.66 46.29 8.28
N GLU A 38 20.86 46.27 8.86
CA GLU A 38 21.58 45.08 9.28
C GLU A 38 20.72 44.08 10.08
N LYS A 39 20.03 44.56 11.13
CA LYS A 39 19.15 43.71 11.95
C LYS A 39 18.03 43.06 11.14
N SER A 40 17.51 43.78 10.14
CA SER A 40 16.47 43.27 9.24
C SER A 40 17.02 42.17 8.33
N PHE A 41 18.21 42.37 7.77
CA PHE A 41 18.86 41.36 6.92
C PHE A 41 19.15 40.07 7.69
N TYR A 42 19.66 40.16 8.94
CA TYR A 42 19.88 38.96 9.76
C TYR A 42 18.59 38.22 10.09
N LYS A 43 17.52 38.96 10.41
CA LYS A 43 16.20 38.36 10.65
C LYS A 43 15.72 37.61 9.41
N GLN A 44 15.76 38.24 8.25
CA GLN A 44 15.36 37.62 6.98
C GLN A 44 16.23 36.40 6.65
N ARG A 45 17.56 36.49 6.83
CA ARG A 45 18.51 35.37 6.63
C ARG A 45 18.13 34.17 7.49
N ASN A 46 17.88 34.40 8.78
CA ASN A 46 17.55 33.34 9.72
C ASN A 46 16.17 32.73 9.42
N GLU A 47 15.20 33.54 9.00
CA GLU A 47 13.88 33.06 8.57
C GLU A 47 13.98 32.18 7.32
N ILE A 48 14.74 32.58 6.29
CA ILE A 48 14.95 31.74 5.10
C ILE A 48 15.67 30.44 5.49
N LYS A 49 16.70 30.53 6.34
CA LYS A 49 17.44 29.34 6.80
C LYS A 49 16.51 28.35 7.50
N PHE A 50 15.68 28.83 8.43
CA PHE A 50 14.72 28.00 9.15
C PHE A 50 13.72 27.33 8.20
N LEU A 51 13.19 28.07 7.21
CA LEU A 51 12.27 27.52 6.21
C LEU A 51 12.91 26.40 5.38
N LEU A 52 14.19 26.54 5.02
CA LEU A 52 14.92 25.51 4.27
C LEU A 52 15.22 24.28 5.12
N GLU A 53 15.53 24.45 6.40
CA GLU A 53 15.69 23.36 7.36
C GLU A 53 14.37 22.59 7.53
N GLU A 54 13.25 23.29 7.75
CA GLU A 54 11.92 22.67 7.86
C GLU A 54 11.56 21.88 6.57
N LEU A 55 11.86 22.41 5.39
CA LEU A 55 11.64 21.68 4.14
C LEU A 55 12.53 20.43 4.04
N SER A 56 13.80 20.54 4.41
CA SER A 56 14.74 19.43 4.40
C SER A 56 14.27 18.30 5.31
N ASP A 57 13.83 18.63 6.52
CA ASP A 57 13.33 17.66 7.50
C ASP A 57 12.07 16.95 6.98
N ASN A 58 11.12 17.71 6.44
CA ASN A 58 9.88 17.17 5.86
C ASN A 58 10.13 16.19 4.69
N VAL A 59 11.19 16.43 3.90
CA VAL A 59 11.56 15.57 2.77
C VAL A 59 12.36 14.35 3.22
N SER A 60 13.20 14.49 4.26
CA SER A 60 14.06 13.41 4.76
C SER A 60 13.28 12.22 5.33
N ASP A 61 12.06 12.44 5.81
CA ASP A 61 11.18 11.44 6.40
C ASP A 61 10.23 10.76 5.37
N LEU A 62 10.47 10.92 4.06
CA LEU A 62 9.64 10.31 3.01
C LEU A 62 10.29 9.05 2.44
N LYS A 63 9.49 7.98 2.29
CA LYS A 63 9.92 6.78 1.56
C LYS A 63 9.92 7.05 0.05
N GLU A 64 10.72 6.31 -0.71
CA GLU A 64 10.77 6.44 -2.18
C GLU A 64 9.38 6.35 -2.85
N GLU A 65 8.55 5.43 -2.36
CA GLU A 65 7.19 5.22 -2.87
C GLU A 65 6.31 6.45 -2.65
N GLU A 66 6.43 7.11 -1.49
CA GLU A 66 5.66 8.32 -1.14
C GLU A 66 6.19 9.53 -1.91
N PHE A 67 7.51 9.61 -2.10
CA PHE A 67 8.15 10.65 -2.89
C PHE A 67 7.66 10.64 -4.35
N SER A 68 7.44 9.45 -4.93
CA SER A 68 6.90 9.32 -6.29
C SER A 68 5.55 10.02 -6.45
N THR A 69 4.70 10.00 -5.40
CA THR A 69 3.38 10.65 -5.41
C THR A 69 3.47 12.17 -5.29
N LEU A 70 4.57 12.72 -4.78
CA LEU A 70 4.68 14.14 -4.43
C LEU A 70 5.40 14.98 -5.49
N ARG A 71 5.68 14.43 -6.68
CA ARG A 71 6.40 15.12 -7.76
C ARG A 71 5.82 16.49 -8.11
N ILE A 72 4.50 16.60 -8.27
CA ILE A 72 3.82 17.87 -8.58
C ILE A 72 3.91 18.85 -7.40
N PRO A 73 3.53 18.48 -6.16
CA PRO A 73 3.71 19.35 -4.99
C PRO A 73 5.15 19.84 -4.81
N ILE A 74 6.15 18.98 -4.99
CA ILE A 74 7.57 19.33 -4.90
C ILE A 74 7.94 20.37 -5.95
N LYS A 75 7.54 20.17 -7.20
CA LYS A 75 7.79 21.14 -8.29
C LYS A 75 7.19 22.51 -7.98
N ASN A 76 5.99 22.55 -7.39
CA ASN A 76 5.35 23.80 -7.01
C ASN A 76 6.14 24.54 -5.93
N VAL A 77 6.60 23.86 -4.88
CA VAL A 77 7.46 24.49 -3.84
C VAL A 77 8.78 24.96 -4.44
N CYS A 78 9.45 24.12 -5.24
CA CYS A 78 10.69 24.50 -5.92
C CYS A 78 10.51 25.75 -6.78
N SER A 79 9.42 25.87 -7.54
CA SER A 79 9.17 27.05 -8.37
C SER A 79 9.07 28.36 -7.58
N VAL A 80 8.56 28.31 -6.34
CA VAL A 80 8.51 29.47 -5.44
C VAL A 80 9.90 29.78 -4.92
N LEU A 81 10.67 28.76 -4.51
CA LEU A 81 12.03 28.93 -3.99
C LEU A 81 13.04 29.39 -5.07
N ASP A 82 12.82 29.00 -6.32
CA ASP A 82 13.67 29.39 -7.46
C ASP A 82 13.60 30.91 -7.75
N LEU A 83 12.51 31.58 -7.34
CA LEU A 83 12.46 33.06 -7.35
C LEU A 83 13.53 33.66 -6.44
N GLY A 84 13.81 33.01 -5.30
CA GLY A 84 14.85 33.40 -4.36
C GLY A 84 16.26 33.24 -4.91
N VAL A 85 16.46 32.31 -5.85
CA VAL A 85 17.76 32.06 -6.49
C VAL A 85 18.01 33.03 -7.63
N ASN A 86 16.98 33.31 -8.44
CA ASN A 86 17.16 34.01 -9.70
C ASN A 86 16.85 35.52 -9.61
N HIS A 87 15.97 35.96 -8.71
CA HIS A 87 15.33 37.28 -8.80
C HIS A 87 15.33 38.08 -7.48
N ILE A 88 15.73 37.48 -6.36
CA ILE A 88 15.74 38.16 -5.05
C ILE A 88 17.18 38.28 -4.55
N TYR A 89 17.64 39.52 -4.44
CA TYR A 89 18.93 39.85 -3.82
C TYR A 89 18.71 40.46 -2.43
N TRP A 90 19.75 40.52 -1.61
CA TRP A 90 19.68 41.11 -0.27
C TRP A 90 19.26 42.61 -0.29
N GLU A 91 19.51 43.31 -1.40
CA GLU A 91 19.11 44.71 -1.63
C GLU A 91 17.63 44.86 -2.05
N SER A 92 16.93 43.76 -2.34
CA SER A 92 15.57 43.80 -2.89
C SER A 92 14.55 44.14 -1.81
N THR A 93 13.69 45.12 -2.06
CA THR A 93 12.55 45.46 -1.20
C THR A 93 11.48 44.36 -1.15
N GLY A 94 11.55 43.38 -2.06
CA GLY A 94 10.62 42.25 -2.18
C GLY A 94 10.91 41.04 -1.27
N VAL A 95 12.00 41.06 -0.47
CA VAL A 95 12.37 39.92 0.41
C VAL A 95 11.25 39.54 1.39
N PRO A 96 10.52 40.48 2.05
CA PRO A 96 9.45 40.11 2.98
C PRO A 96 8.27 39.40 2.30
N GLU A 97 7.91 39.83 1.09
CA GLU A 97 6.82 39.22 0.32
C GLU A 97 7.22 37.84 -0.23
N TYR A 98 8.48 37.68 -0.64
CA TYR A 98 9.06 36.39 -1.00
C TYR A 98 9.04 35.42 0.18
N LEU A 99 9.47 35.87 1.36
CA LEU A 99 9.42 35.08 2.61
C LEU A 99 8.00 34.63 2.94
N ARG A 100 7.02 35.53 2.82
CA ARG A 100 5.60 35.22 3.05
C ARG A 100 5.10 34.15 2.10
N LYS A 101 5.37 34.28 0.79
CA LYS A 101 4.98 33.29 -0.22
C LYS A 101 5.67 31.94 -0.03
N SER A 102 6.97 31.96 0.29
CA SER A 102 7.76 30.75 0.53
C SER A 102 7.25 29.99 1.74
N LYS A 103 6.99 30.70 2.85
CA LYS A 103 6.39 30.13 4.05
C LYS A 103 5.03 29.50 3.76
N GLN A 104 4.16 30.23 3.06
CA GLN A 104 2.83 29.72 2.68
C GLN A 104 2.94 28.46 1.80
N ALA A 105 3.87 28.42 0.85
CA ALA A 105 4.08 27.25 -0.01
C ALA A 105 4.58 26.03 0.78
N ILE A 106 5.52 26.24 1.71
CA ILE A 106 6.04 25.18 2.59
C ILE A 106 4.94 24.67 3.55
N ASP A 107 4.15 25.55 4.15
CA ASP A 107 3.03 25.18 5.02
C ASP A 107 1.99 24.32 4.27
N ILE A 108 1.64 24.70 3.04
CA ILE A 108 0.75 23.92 2.17
C ILE A 108 1.37 22.54 1.88
N PHE A 109 2.65 22.50 1.51
CA PHE A 109 3.34 21.24 1.20
C PHE A 109 3.43 20.30 2.39
N ARG A 110 3.75 20.83 3.58
CA ARG A 110 3.75 20.06 4.83
C ARG A 110 2.38 19.45 5.13
N ASN A 111 1.32 20.23 4.97
CA ASN A 111 -0.05 19.73 5.14
C ASN A 111 -0.42 18.66 4.11
N LEU A 112 0.07 18.75 2.88
CA LEU A 112 -0.12 17.72 1.86
C LEU A 112 0.62 16.43 2.23
N ILE A 113 1.90 16.53 2.65
CA ILE A 113 2.68 15.37 3.12
C ILE A 113 1.95 14.65 4.25
N HIS A 114 1.48 15.40 5.25
CA HIS A 114 0.79 14.81 6.39
C HIS A 114 -0.48 14.04 5.96
N GLN A 115 -1.28 14.63 5.06
CA GLN A 115 -2.47 13.97 4.54
C GLN A 115 -2.14 12.71 3.74
N VAL A 116 -1.12 12.76 2.88
CA VAL A 116 -0.67 11.61 2.09
C VAL A 116 -0.21 10.49 3.02
N LYS A 117 0.65 10.78 4.01
CA LYS A 117 1.12 9.80 5.00
C LYS A 117 -0.02 9.10 5.72
N ASN A 118 -1.03 9.84 6.18
CA ASN A 118 -2.18 9.25 6.86
C ASN A 118 -2.95 8.27 5.96
N ILE A 119 -3.17 8.61 4.70
CA ILE A 119 -3.86 7.72 3.75
C ILE A 119 -2.98 6.53 3.39
N VAL A 120 -1.68 6.71 3.21
CA VAL A 120 -0.72 5.62 2.96
C VAL A 120 -0.72 4.63 4.12
N LEU A 121 -0.75 5.11 5.37
CA LEU A 121 -0.89 4.26 6.55
C LEU A 121 -2.20 3.46 6.53
N GLU A 122 -3.31 4.10 6.16
CA GLU A 122 -4.60 3.44 6.01
C GLU A 122 -4.56 2.35 4.92
N ILE A 123 -4.01 2.64 3.74
CA ILE A 123 -3.81 1.67 2.65
C ILE A 123 -2.99 0.47 3.14
N ASN A 124 -1.85 0.73 3.77
CA ASN A 124 -0.98 -0.33 4.30
C ASN A 124 -1.71 -1.18 5.36
N SER A 125 -2.57 -0.57 6.17
CA SER A 125 -3.39 -1.30 7.15
C SER A 125 -4.40 -2.24 6.47
N LYS A 126 -5.07 -1.78 5.41
CA LYS A 126 -6.00 -2.60 4.60
C LYS A 126 -5.28 -3.76 3.92
N ILE A 127 -4.12 -3.48 3.31
CA ILE A 127 -3.26 -4.51 2.71
C ILE A 127 -2.82 -5.53 3.77
N LYS A 128 -2.46 -5.09 4.98
CA LYS A 128 -2.12 -5.99 6.07
C LYS A 128 -3.31 -6.83 6.52
N SER A 129 -4.53 -6.29 6.53
CA SER A 129 -5.73 -7.07 6.83
C SER A 129 -5.96 -8.19 5.81
N LEU A 130 -5.67 -7.98 4.52
CA LEU A 130 -5.73 -9.04 3.50
C LEU A 130 -4.84 -10.24 3.86
N SER A 131 -3.64 -10.00 4.43
CA SER A 131 -2.72 -11.08 4.82
C SER A 131 -3.25 -11.97 5.94
N LYS A 132 -4.23 -11.46 6.70
CA LYS A 132 -4.80 -12.10 7.89
C LYS A 132 -6.17 -12.73 7.65
N CYS A 133 -6.71 -12.61 6.44
CA CYS A 133 -7.99 -13.24 6.12
C CYS A 133 -7.87 -14.76 6.25
N ASP A 134 -8.78 -15.37 6.99
CA ASP A 134 -8.94 -16.81 7.08
C ASP A 134 -10.03 -17.24 6.09
N LEU A 135 -9.80 -18.31 5.34
CA LEU A 135 -10.69 -18.82 4.30
C LEU A 135 -11.39 -20.11 4.74
N PHE A 136 -10.72 -20.90 5.58
CA PHE A 136 -11.20 -22.22 5.99
C PHE A 136 -11.83 -22.16 7.37
N GLN A 137 -13.02 -22.76 7.49
CA GLN A 137 -13.67 -23.03 8.77
C GLN A 137 -14.69 -24.15 8.59
N PHE A 138 -14.78 -24.99 9.60
CA PHE A 138 -15.68 -26.13 9.64
C PHE A 138 -16.56 -26.04 10.89
N VAL A 139 -17.76 -26.58 10.78
CA VAL A 139 -18.69 -26.68 11.91
C VAL A 139 -18.49 -28.04 12.56
N GLU A 140 -18.47 -28.06 13.90
CA GLU A 140 -18.47 -29.31 14.66
C GLU A 140 -19.72 -30.13 14.37
N ILE A 141 -19.54 -31.43 14.18
CA ILE A 141 -20.62 -32.39 13.95
C ILE A 141 -21.26 -32.70 15.31
N LYS A 142 -22.57 -32.47 15.45
CA LYS A 142 -23.29 -32.65 16.72
C LYS A 142 -24.17 -33.91 16.73
N ASP A 143 -25.30 -33.85 16.04
CA ASP A 143 -26.40 -34.80 16.30
C ASP A 143 -26.50 -35.93 15.27
N SER A 144 -26.17 -35.67 14.00
CA SER A 144 -26.14 -36.65 12.92
C SER A 144 -24.96 -36.40 12.00
N VAL A 145 -24.36 -37.47 11.48
CA VAL A 145 -23.25 -37.37 10.52
C VAL A 145 -23.83 -36.88 9.19
N PRO A 146 -23.47 -35.68 8.71
CA PRO A 146 -23.95 -35.21 7.41
C PRO A 146 -23.33 -36.02 6.28
N THR A 147 -24.00 -36.07 5.13
CA THR A 147 -23.39 -36.63 3.91
C THR A 147 -22.16 -35.82 3.50
N CYS A 148 -21.23 -36.47 2.79
CA CYS A 148 -20.00 -35.82 2.31
C CYS A 148 -20.27 -34.53 1.54
N GLU A 149 -21.28 -34.55 0.68
CA GLU A 149 -21.72 -33.37 -0.06
C GLU A 149 -22.18 -32.26 0.89
N ALA A 150 -23.05 -32.57 1.85
CA ALA A 150 -23.58 -31.57 2.77
C ALA A 150 -22.49 -30.96 3.66
N PHE A 151 -21.53 -31.78 4.12
CA PHE A 151 -20.40 -31.33 4.92
C PHE A 151 -19.50 -30.34 4.18
N PHE A 152 -19.04 -30.71 2.99
CA PHE A 152 -18.16 -29.85 2.19
C PHE A 152 -18.91 -28.66 1.56
N GLU A 153 -20.22 -28.78 1.30
CA GLU A 153 -21.04 -27.65 0.88
C GLU A 153 -21.15 -26.59 1.99
N ALA A 154 -21.42 -27.01 3.23
CA ALA A 154 -21.48 -26.10 4.37
C ALA A 154 -20.14 -25.36 4.57
N ALA A 155 -19.01 -26.08 4.47
CA ALA A 155 -17.68 -25.47 4.53
C ALA A 155 -17.45 -24.48 3.38
N ARG A 156 -17.85 -24.83 2.14
CA ARG A 156 -17.73 -23.95 0.97
C ARG A 156 -18.54 -22.66 1.14
N MET A 157 -19.76 -22.75 1.66
CA MET A 157 -20.60 -21.59 1.94
C MET A 157 -19.98 -20.65 2.98
N ILE A 158 -19.25 -21.18 3.96
CA ILE A 158 -18.50 -20.36 4.93
C ILE A 158 -17.31 -19.70 4.24
N THR A 159 -16.53 -20.45 3.45
CA THR A 159 -15.40 -19.92 2.67
C THR A 159 -15.84 -18.81 1.71
N GLU A 160 -17.00 -18.94 1.09
CA GLU A 160 -17.57 -17.92 0.21
C GLU A 160 -17.85 -16.61 0.96
N LYS A 161 -18.50 -16.67 2.13
CA LYS A 161 -18.73 -15.49 2.99
C LYS A 161 -17.43 -14.82 3.43
N LYS A 162 -16.41 -15.61 3.79
CA LYS A 162 -15.09 -15.05 4.15
C LYS A 162 -14.38 -14.44 2.95
N THR A 163 -14.54 -15.04 1.77
CA THR A 163 -14.04 -14.48 0.52
C THR A 163 -14.69 -13.13 0.21
N GLU A 164 -16.00 -12.97 0.42
CA GLU A 164 -16.68 -11.68 0.24
C GLU A 164 -16.08 -10.60 1.14
N ILE A 165 -15.76 -10.93 2.39
CA ILE A 165 -15.08 -9.99 3.31
C ILE A 165 -13.71 -9.60 2.75
N MET A 166 -12.91 -10.56 2.28
CA MET A 166 -11.61 -10.30 1.66
C MET A 166 -11.74 -9.40 0.42
N VAL A 167 -12.71 -9.66 -0.45
CA VAL A 167 -12.99 -8.85 -1.65
C VAL A 167 -13.38 -7.42 -1.27
N ASN A 168 -14.21 -7.25 -0.25
CA ASN A 168 -14.59 -5.92 0.25
C ASN A 168 -13.38 -5.12 0.78
N ILE A 169 -12.44 -5.78 1.47
CA ILE A 169 -11.19 -5.13 1.90
C ILE A 169 -10.39 -4.68 0.67
N TYR A 170 -10.25 -5.56 -0.33
CA TYR A 170 -9.53 -5.26 -1.56
C TYR A 170 -10.12 -4.06 -2.33
N ILE A 171 -11.43 -4.07 -2.59
CA ILE A 171 -12.13 -2.98 -3.30
C ILE A 171 -12.01 -1.65 -2.53
N SER A 172 -11.98 -1.69 -1.20
CA SER A 172 -11.84 -0.48 -0.37
C SER A 172 -10.48 0.23 -0.53
N ILE A 173 -9.46 -0.41 -1.10
CA ILE A 173 -8.14 0.19 -1.32
C ILE A 173 -8.19 1.22 -2.47
N VAL A 174 -8.97 0.95 -3.52
CA VAL A 174 -9.01 1.80 -4.73
C VAL A 174 -9.45 3.24 -4.44
N PRO A 175 -10.53 3.50 -3.66
CA PRO A 175 -10.90 4.87 -3.26
C PRO A 175 -9.80 5.61 -2.51
N LEU A 176 -9.03 4.91 -1.66
CA LEU A 176 -7.91 5.51 -0.93
C LEU A 176 -6.78 5.92 -1.89
N LEU A 177 -6.46 5.08 -2.87
CA LEU A 177 -5.48 5.41 -3.92
C LEU A 177 -5.89 6.63 -4.73
N LYS A 178 -7.17 6.71 -5.13
CA LYS A 178 -7.71 7.88 -5.83
C LYS A 178 -7.71 9.14 -4.95
N LYS A 179 -7.84 8.99 -3.63
CA LYS A 179 -7.72 10.10 -2.68
C LYS A 179 -6.28 10.63 -2.60
N VAL A 180 -5.27 9.76 -2.63
CA VAL A 180 -3.86 10.19 -2.74
C VAL A 180 -3.64 10.94 -4.05
N GLU A 181 -4.14 10.40 -5.17
CA GLU A 181 -4.10 11.07 -6.48
C GLU A 181 -4.75 12.46 -6.42
N ALA A 182 -5.90 12.62 -5.77
CA ALA A 182 -6.58 13.91 -5.67
C ALA A 182 -5.79 14.95 -4.87
N ILE A 183 -5.09 14.51 -3.82
CA ILE A 183 -4.30 15.41 -2.98
C ILE A 183 -3.05 15.85 -3.72
N SER A 184 -2.33 14.90 -4.33
CA SER A 184 -1.05 15.13 -4.97
C SER A 184 -1.16 15.69 -6.39
N CYS A 185 -2.00 15.10 -7.23
CA CYS A 185 -2.09 15.36 -8.67
C CYS A 185 -3.33 16.19 -9.05
N LYS A 186 -4.25 16.44 -8.10
CA LYS A 186 -5.53 17.14 -8.35
C LYS A 186 -6.45 16.40 -9.32
N THR A 187 -6.32 15.08 -9.42
CA THR A 187 -7.16 14.20 -10.25
C THR A 187 -7.76 13.06 -9.42
N PHE A 188 -8.87 12.46 -9.87
CA PHE A 188 -9.53 11.34 -9.16
C PHE A 188 -9.86 10.19 -10.13
N THR A 189 -8.95 9.94 -11.07
CA THR A 189 -9.24 9.07 -12.22
C THR A 189 -8.81 7.62 -11.99
N GLY A 190 -7.81 7.41 -11.13
CA GLY A 190 -7.12 6.14 -10.94
C GLY A 190 -6.06 5.86 -12.00
N LYS A 191 -5.70 6.82 -12.86
CA LYS A 191 -4.80 6.64 -14.01
C LYS A 191 -3.84 7.83 -14.23
N ALA A 192 -3.56 8.61 -13.18
CA ALA A 192 -2.58 9.69 -13.27
C ALA A 192 -1.17 9.13 -13.51
N GLU A 193 -0.44 9.70 -14.46
CA GLU A 193 0.89 9.23 -14.86
C GLU A 193 1.91 9.35 -13.72
N GLU A 194 1.81 10.42 -12.94
CA GLU A 194 2.68 10.69 -11.79
C GLU A 194 2.46 9.69 -10.64
N MET A 195 1.32 9.00 -10.61
CA MET A 195 0.98 8.00 -9.60
C MET A 195 1.37 6.58 -10.02
N ARG A 196 1.84 6.37 -11.25
CA ARG A 196 2.12 5.06 -11.84
C ARG A 196 3.03 4.19 -10.96
N ASP A 197 4.15 4.73 -10.52
CA ASP A 197 5.13 4.03 -9.66
C ASP A 197 4.49 3.58 -8.34
N TYR A 198 3.64 4.43 -7.78
CA TYR A 198 2.94 4.15 -6.53
C TYR A 198 1.86 3.07 -6.69
N TYR A 199 1.09 3.11 -7.79
CA TYR A 199 0.12 2.04 -8.09
C TYR A 199 0.81 0.68 -8.22
N TYR A 200 1.92 0.59 -8.93
CA TYR A 200 2.68 -0.67 -9.00
C TYR A 200 3.21 -1.11 -7.63
N ALA A 201 3.69 -0.18 -6.80
CA ALA A 201 4.15 -0.51 -5.45
C ALA A 201 3.01 -1.09 -4.60
N CYS A 202 1.82 -0.50 -4.67
CA CYS A 202 0.63 -1.00 -4.00
C CYS A 202 0.21 -2.38 -4.54
N GLU A 203 0.19 -2.58 -5.86
CA GLU A 203 -0.16 -3.86 -6.47
C GLU A 203 0.81 -4.98 -6.04
N ARG A 204 2.12 -4.71 -6.00
CA ARG A 204 3.13 -5.65 -5.49
C ARG A 204 2.88 -6.02 -4.03
N LYS A 205 2.55 -5.04 -3.18
CA LYS A 205 2.21 -5.27 -1.77
C LYS A 205 0.94 -6.10 -1.60
N ILE A 206 -0.08 -5.86 -2.42
CA ILE A 206 -1.31 -6.66 -2.45
C ILE A 206 -1.00 -8.11 -2.81
N LEU A 207 -0.27 -8.34 -3.91
CA LEU A 207 0.13 -9.70 -4.31
C LEU A 207 0.89 -10.42 -3.20
N GLN A 208 1.86 -9.74 -2.56
CA GLN A 208 2.63 -10.33 -1.47
C GLN A 208 1.75 -10.67 -0.27
N SER A 209 0.80 -9.79 0.06
CA SER A 209 -0.17 -10.01 1.13
C SER A 209 -1.07 -11.23 0.86
N LEU A 210 -1.56 -11.37 -0.37
CA LEU A 210 -2.38 -12.51 -0.79
C LEU A 210 -1.59 -13.83 -0.82
N LYS A 211 -0.31 -13.80 -1.21
CA LYS A 211 0.58 -14.98 -1.12
C LYS A 211 0.72 -15.44 0.33
N THR A 212 1.03 -14.52 1.23
CA THR A 212 1.14 -14.82 2.66
C THR A 212 -0.17 -15.37 3.20
N MET A 213 -1.30 -14.73 2.89
CA MET A 213 -2.63 -15.21 3.28
C MET A 213 -2.89 -16.65 2.84
N MET A 214 -2.67 -16.96 1.55
CA MET A 214 -2.96 -18.29 1.02
C MET A 214 -2.05 -19.35 1.63
N ILE A 215 -0.76 -19.05 1.81
CA ILE A 215 0.19 -19.95 2.46
C ILE A 215 -0.26 -20.23 3.90
N SER A 216 -0.54 -19.20 4.70
CA SER A 216 -0.96 -19.37 6.09
C SER A 216 -2.29 -20.12 6.21
N ASN A 217 -3.22 -19.92 5.27
CA ASN A 217 -4.47 -20.67 5.23
C ASN A 217 -4.26 -22.16 4.92
N LEU A 218 -3.38 -22.49 3.96
CA LEU A 218 -3.07 -23.88 3.65
C LEU A 218 -2.27 -24.57 4.75
N GLU A 219 -1.37 -23.84 5.42
CA GLU A 219 -0.66 -24.36 6.61
C GLU A 219 -1.64 -24.65 7.75
N TYR A 220 -2.53 -23.71 8.08
CA TYR A 220 -3.60 -23.93 9.05
C TYR A 220 -4.51 -25.09 8.65
N PHE A 221 -4.84 -25.21 7.35
CA PHE A 221 -5.64 -26.32 6.86
C PHE A 221 -4.96 -27.67 7.09
N ARG A 222 -3.66 -27.75 6.77
CA ARG A 222 -2.85 -28.96 6.94
C ARG A 222 -2.73 -29.35 8.41
N ASP A 223 -2.41 -28.39 9.26
CA ASP A 223 -1.99 -28.66 10.64
C ASP A 223 -3.19 -28.79 11.59
N GLU A 224 -4.26 -28.04 11.38
CA GLU A 224 -5.39 -27.99 12.30
C GLU A 224 -6.67 -28.59 11.70
N ILE A 225 -7.02 -28.23 10.46
CA ILE A 225 -8.31 -28.63 9.89
C ILE A 225 -8.37 -30.11 9.56
N LEU A 226 -7.30 -30.67 8.98
CA LEU A 226 -7.26 -32.09 8.63
C LEU A 226 -7.49 -32.98 9.86
N GLU A 227 -6.72 -32.76 10.92
CA GLU A 227 -6.75 -33.62 12.11
C GLU A 227 -8.00 -33.41 12.98
N ASN A 228 -8.46 -32.17 13.14
CA ASN A 228 -9.54 -31.87 14.09
C ASN A 228 -10.94 -31.94 13.48
N TYR A 229 -11.09 -31.82 12.15
CA TYR A 229 -12.41 -31.75 11.50
C TYR A 229 -12.58 -32.77 10.39
N ILE A 230 -11.62 -32.89 9.47
CA ILE A 230 -11.78 -33.73 8.27
C ILE A 230 -11.64 -35.22 8.60
N TYR A 231 -10.59 -35.61 9.32
CA TYR A 231 -10.35 -37.01 9.67
C TYR A 231 -11.44 -37.57 10.58
N PRO A 232 -11.87 -36.90 11.67
CA PRO A 232 -12.99 -37.37 12.48
C PRO A 232 -14.29 -37.49 11.69
N TYR A 233 -14.57 -36.54 10.79
CA TYR A 233 -15.73 -36.62 9.91
C TYR A 233 -15.69 -37.87 9.03
N VAL A 234 -14.56 -38.13 8.36
CA VAL A 234 -14.39 -39.32 7.51
C VAL A 234 -14.56 -40.60 8.32
N GLU A 235 -13.95 -40.71 9.50
CA GLU A 235 -14.14 -41.88 10.38
C GLU A 235 -15.60 -42.12 10.78
N MET A 236 -16.35 -41.05 11.07
CA MET A 236 -17.78 -41.16 11.40
C MET A 236 -18.61 -41.55 10.18
N ALA A 237 -18.30 -40.97 9.02
CA ALA A 237 -18.98 -41.24 7.75
C ALA A 237 -18.87 -42.72 7.35
N PHE A 238 -17.67 -43.30 7.41
CA PHE A 238 -17.43 -44.71 7.08
C PHE A 238 -18.08 -45.70 8.06
N LYS A 239 -18.40 -45.28 9.29
CA LYS A 239 -19.10 -46.10 10.29
C LYS A 239 -20.63 -46.05 10.15
N SER A 240 -21.18 -45.12 9.36
CA SER A 240 -22.61 -44.97 9.14
C SER A 240 -23.12 -45.94 8.07
N GLU A 241 -24.12 -46.77 8.40
CA GLU A 241 -24.74 -47.75 7.49
C GLU A 241 -25.35 -47.11 6.23
N GLU A 242 -25.74 -45.83 6.28
CA GLU A 242 -26.32 -45.08 5.14
C GLU A 242 -25.27 -44.58 4.13
N GLU A 243 -23.99 -44.43 4.54
CA GLU A 243 -22.93 -43.85 3.69
C GLU A 243 -22.10 -44.90 2.94
N LEU A 244 -22.02 -46.12 3.48
CA LEU A 244 -21.40 -47.30 2.85
C LEU A 244 -21.99 -47.64 1.46
N ILE A 245 -23.24 -47.26 1.22
CA ILE A 245 -23.96 -47.56 -0.03
C ILE A 245 -23.77 -46.45 -1.09
N THR A 246 -23.40 -45.23 -0.69
CA THR A 246 -23.63 -44.03 -1.53
C THR A 246 -22.34 -43.27 -1.92
N SER A 247 -21.27 -43.37 -1.13
CA SER A 247 -20.05 -42.59 -1.33
C SER A 247 -18.85 -43.48 -1.69
N SER A 248 -18.67 -43.79 -2.98
CA SER A 248 -17.40 -44.40 -3.41
C SER A 248 -16.22 -43.54 -2.94
N MET A 249 -15.11 -44.14 -2.48
CA MET A 249 -13.93 -43.40 -2.01
C MET A 249 -13.44 -42.35 -3.02
N LEU A 250 -13.59 -42.67 -4.32
CA LEU A 250 -13.31 -41.75 -5.42
C LEU A 250 -14.17 -40.48 -5.33
N ARG A 251 -15.45 -40.59 -5.00
CA ARG A 251 -16.36 -39.46 -4.84
C ARG A 251 -15.94 -38.55 -3.68
N ILE A 252 -15.61 -39.11 -2.52
CA ILE A 252 -15.12 -38.34 -1.35
C ILE A 252 -13.84 -37.58 -1.72
N LYS A 253 -12.89 -38.27 -2.36
CA LYS A 253 -11.64 -37.70 -2.85
C LYS A 253 -11.87 -36.54 -3.84
N LEU A 254 -12.82 -36.69 -4.77
CA LEU A 254 -13.17 -35.65 -5.74
C LEU A 254 -13.83 -34.43 -5.06
N ILE A 255 -14.76 -34.64 -4.14
CA ILE A 255 -15.41 -33.55 -3.39
C ILE A 255 -14.36 -32.75 -2.59
N PHE A 256 -13.44 -33.44 -1.93
CA PHE A 256 -12.35 -32.79 -1.20
C PHE A 256 -11.44 -31.97 -2.09
N ILE A 257 -11.01 -32.50 -3.25
CA ILE A 257 -10.21 -31.74 -4.22
C ILE A 257 -10.94 -30.49 -4.67
N ASN A 258 -12.22 -30.61 -5.04
CA ASN A 258 -13.03 -29.48 -5.48
C ASN A 258 -13.15 -28.42 -4.39
N PHE A 259 -13.37 -28.84 -3.14
CA PHE A 259 -13.40 -27.92 -2.01
C PHE A 259 -12.06 -27.19 -1.81
N LEU A 260 -10.93 -27.91 -1.75
CA LEU A 260 -9.63 -27.28 -1.56
C LEU A 260 -9.27 -26.34 -2.72
N THR A 261 -9.60 -26.74 -3.94
CA THR A 261 -9.37 -25.94 -5.16
C THR A 261 -10.23 -24.68 -5.17
N SER A 262 -11.47 -24.76 -4.68
CA SER A 262 -12.40 -23.62 -4.64
C SER A 262 -11.87 -22.44 -3.83
N ALA A 263 -11.10 -22.68 -2.76
CA ALA A 263 -10.47 -21.63 -1.96
C ALA A 263 -9.40 -20.86 -2.74
N LEU A 264 -8.63 -21.55 -3.59
CA LEU A 264 -7.68 -20.90 -4.49
C LEU A 264 -8.44 -20.14 -5.59
N GLU A 265 -9.44 -20.76 -6.20
CA GLU A 265 -10.27 -20.16 -7.25
C GLU A 265 -11.04 -18.93 -6.78
N SER A 266 -11.39 -18.84 -5.50
CA SER A 266 -12.08 -17.67 -4.93
C SER A 266 -11.26 -16.39 -5.09
N THR A 267 -9.93 -16.50 -5.20
CA THR A 267 -9.04 -15.36 -5.50
C THR A 267 -9.17 -14.81 -6.92
N ARG A 268 -9.93 -15.47 -7.82
CA ARG A 268 -10.28 -14.93 -9.14
C ARG A 268 -11.09 -13.64 -9.05
N LYS A 269 -11.91 -13.51 -7.99
CA LYS A 269 -12.70 -12.30 -7.70
C LYS A 269 -11.83 -11.06 -7.40
N LEU A 270 -10.54 -11.27 -7.13
CA LEU A 270 -9.57 -10.20 -6.95
C LEU A 270 -8.93 -9.89 -8.31
N VAL A 271 -9.62 -9.06 -9.08
CA VAL A 271 -9.20 -8.66 -10.43
C VAL A 271 -8.00 -7.72 -10.34
N ARG A 272 -6.99 -7.89 -11.20
CA ARG A 272 -5.82 -7.01 -11.24
C ARG A 272 -6.12 -5.71 -11.95
N TRP A 273 -5.25 -4.72 -11.74
CA TRP A 273 -5.40 -3.41 -12.34
C TRP A 273 -4.83 -3.37 -13.76
N LEU A 274 -5.32 -2.42 -14.57
CA LEU A 274 -4.70 -2.07 -15.84
C LEU A 274 -3.32 -1.46 -15.59
N ASP A 275 -2.42 -1.64 -16.55
CA ASP A 275 -1.02 -1.23 -16.43
C ASP A 275 -0.85 0.23 -15.99
N GLY A 276 -0.17 0.43 -14.86
CA GLY A 276 0.11 1.75 -14.32
C GLY A 276 -1.11 2.50 -13.78
N THR A 277 -2.18 1.80 -13.42
CA THR A 277 -3.42 2.38 -12.88
C THR A 277 -3.88 1.65 -11.62
N CYS A 278 -4.91 2.18 -10.96
CA CYS A 278 -5.71 1.44 -9.97
C CYS A 278 -7.14 1.13 -10.47
N ILE A 279 -7.29 0.95 -11.78
CA ILE A 279 -8.55 0.59 -12.44
C ILE A 279 -8.55 -0.90 -12.73
N GLU A 280 -9.56 -1.63 -12.26
CA GLU A 280 -9.69 -3.06 -12.52
C GLU A 280 -9.78 -3.38 -14.02
N SER A 281 -9.05 -4.41 -14.43
CA SER A 281 -9.10 -4.92 -15.80
C SER A 281 -10.48 -5.49 -16.13
N GLN A 282 -10.93 -5.28 -17.36
CA GLN A 282 -12.18 -5.87 -17.82
C GLN A 282 -11.93 -7.33 -18.25
N PRO A 283 -12.91 -8.23 -18.08
CA PRO A 283 -12.81 -9.58 -18.63
C PRO A 283 -12.60 -9.53 -20.15
N PHE A 284 -11.75 -10.40 -20.67
CA PHE A 284 -11.51 -10.49 -22.11
C PHE A 284 -11.86 -11.88 -22.64
N ILE A 285 -12.35 -11.93 -23.88
CA ILE A 285 -12.71 -13.17 -24.55
C ILE A 285 -11.48 -13.70 -25.27
N TYR A 286 -11.00 -14.88 -24.88
CA TYR A 286 -9.95 -15.56 -25.63
C TYR A 286 -10.57 -16.18 -26.90
N THR A 287 -10.14 -15.66 -28.06
CA THR A 287 -10.80 -15.79 -29.37
C THR A 287 -10.91 -17.20 -29.94
N GLU A 288 -10.30 -18.22 -29.34
CA GLU A 288 -10.41 -19.61 -29.80
C GLU A 288 -11.46 -20.45 -29.04
N GLN A 289 -11.76 -20.10 -27.79
CA GLN A 289 -12.59 -20.94 -26.90
C GLN A 289 -13.90 -20.26 -26.45
N LYS A 290 -14.12 -18.99 -26.82
CA LYS A 290 -15.19 -18.14 -26.26
C LYS A 290 -15.19 -18.12 -24.72
N ALA A 291 -14.05 -18.44 -24.10
CA ALA A 291 -13.89 -18.42 -22.66
C ALA A 291 -13.58 -16.98 -22.22
N GLN A 292 -14.39 -16.49 -21.29
CA GLN A 292 -14.14 -15.23 -20.61
C GLN A 292 -13.02 -15.46 -19.59
N MET A 293 -11.85 -14.85 -19.83
CA MET A 293 -10.75 -14.85 -18.89
C MET A 293 -10.68 -13.52 -18.14
N GLU A 294 -10.46 -13.63 -16.84
CA GLU A 294 -10.22 -12.51 -15.94
C GLU A 294 -8.75 -12.46 -15.59
N PHE A 295 -8.13 -11.29 -15.74
CA PHE A 295 -6.76 -11.07 -15.29
C PHE A 295 -6.81 -10.80 -13.78
N SER A 296 -6.65 -11.86 -12.98
CA SER A 296 -6.79 -11.82 -11.51
C SER A 296 -5.55 -12.37 -10.81
N TYR A 297 -5.46 -12.12 -9.49
CA TYR A 297 -4.36 -12.61 -8.66
C TYR A 297 -4.28 -14.15 -8.57
N TYR A 298 -5.37 -14.85 -8.91
CA TYR A 298 -5.37 -16.31 -9.04
C TYR A 298 -4.26 -16.84 -9.96
N LEU A 299 -3.96 -16.13 -11.06
CA LEU A 299 -2.97 -16.58 -12.03
C LEU A 299 -1.58 -16.69 -11.39
N ASP A 300 -1.22 -15.75 -10.51
CA ASP A 300 0.05 -15.78 -9.78
C ASP A 300 0.05 -16.79 -8.64
N LEU A 301 -1.07 -16.89 -7.91
CA LEU A 301 -1.18 -17.76 -6.74
C LEU A 301 -1.19 -19.25 -7.14
N SER A 302 -1.86 -19.59 -8.25
CA SER A 302 -1.98 -20.97 -8.74
C SER A 302 -0.66 -21.58 -9.22
N ILE A 303 0.26 -20.75 -9.74
CA ILE A 303 1.59 -21.19 -10.15
C ILE A 303 2.64 -21.08 -9.04
N HIS A 304 2.29 -20.49 -7.89
CA HIS A 304 3.24 -20.26 -6.81
C HIS A 304 3.76 -21.59 -6.23
N PRO A 305 5.09 -21.86 -6.25
CA PRO A 305 5.63 -23.18 -5.91
C PRO A 305 5.25 -23.69 -4.52
N GLN A 306 5.28 -22.81 -3.51
CA GLN A 306 4.93 -23.19 -2.14
C GLN A 306 3.44 -23.49 -1.97
N ILE A 307 2.56 -22.72 -2.63
CA ILE A 307 1.11 -22.93 -2.57
C ILE A 307 0.78 -24.28 -3.22
N LYS A 308 1.36 -24.53 -4.40
CA LYS A 308 1.21 -25.80 -5.11
C LYS A 308 1.72 -26.99 -4.28
N LYS A 309 2.90 -26.86 -3.66
CA LYS A 309 3.47 -27.90 -2.80
C LYS A 309 2.57 -28.20 -1.59
N LEU A 310 2.06 -27.17 -0.92
CA LEU A 310 1.15 -27.33 0.22
C LEU A 310 -0.16 -28.00 -0.19
N ALA A 311 -0.81 -27.52 -1.25
CA ALA A 311 -2.06 -28.09 -1.75
C ALA A 311 -1.91 -29.57 -2.15
N LEU A 312 -0.86 -29.93 -2.89
CA LEU A 312 -0.57 -31.31 -3.25
C LEU A 312 -0.28 -32.19 -2.03
N GLY A 313 0.45 -31.66 -1.04
CA GLY A 313 0.72 -32.36 0.22
C GLY A 313 -0.56 -32.67 0.99
N ILE A 314 -1.46 -31.68 1.12
CA ILE A 314 -2.77 -31.84 1.76
C ILE A 314 -3.61 -32.92 1.06
N ILE A 315 -3.69 -32.87 -0.27
CA ILE A 315 -4.42 -33.87 -1.08
C ILE A 315 -3.85 -35.27 -0.87
N SER A 316 -2.52 -35.42 -0.93
CA SER A 316 -1.86 -36.71 -0.73
C SER A 316 -2.10 -37.28 0.67
N SER A 317 -2.03 -36.45 1.71
CA SER A 317 -2.31 -36.86 3.08
C SER A 317 -3.75 -37.31 3.25
N PHE A 318 -4.71 -36.54 2.75
CA PHE A 318 -6.13 -36.89 2.78
C PHE A 318 -6.40 -38.20 2.04
N PHE A 319 -5.81 -38.39 0.85
CA PHE A 319 -5.99 -39.61 0.07
C PHE A 319 -5.47 -40.84 0.81
N THR A 320 -4.27 -40.74 1.37
CA THR A 320 -3.66 -41.81 2.17
C THR A 320 -4.52 -42.16 3.38
N TYR A 321 -5.14 -41.17 4.01
CA TYR A 321 -6.04 -41.39 5.14
C TYR A 321 -7.32 -42.12 4.72
N VAL A 322 -8.00 -41.65 3.67
CA VAL A 322 -9.21 -42.31 3.13
C VAL A 322 -8.92 -43.74 2.70
N ASP A 323 -7.75 -44.01 2.07
CA ASP A 323 -7.37 -45.36 1.64
C ASP A 323 -7.17 -46.35 2.80
N LYS A 324 -6.71 -45.86 3.97
CA LYS A 324 -6.55 -46.69 5.17
C LYS A 324 -7.89 -47.12 5.77
N GLN A 325 -8.93 -46.28 5.69
CA GLN A 325 -10.26 -46.56 6.24
C GLN A 325 -10.98 -47.71 5.51
N ASN A 326 -10.56 -48.07 4.29
CA ASN A 326 -11.10 -49.21 3.54
C ASN A 326 -10.36 -50.54 3.80
N SER A 327 -9.21 -50.50 4.47
CA SER A 327 -8.42 -51.70 4.80
C SER A 327 -8.74 -52.25 6.20
N GLN A 328 -9.63 -51.59 6.94
CA GLN A 328 -10.17 -51.98 8.24
C GLN A 328 -11.65 -52.29 8.08
#